data_AF-A0A944MMI5-F1
#
_entry.id   AF-A0A944MMI5-F1
#
_cell.length_a   1.000
_cell.length_b   1.000
_cell.length_c   1.000
_cell.angle_alpha   90.00
_cell.angle_beta   90.00
_cell.angle_gamma   90.00
#
_symmetry.space_group_name_H-M   'P 1'
#
loop_
_entity.id
_entity.type
_entity.pdbx_description
1 polymer ?
#
loop_
_entity_poly.entity_id
_entity_poly.type
_entity_poly.pdbx_seq_one_letter_code
_entity_poly.pdbx_strand_id
1 'polypeptide(L)' 'MAKGRSFGAKLAHEASAEGKIICSKCNTEVKKIKLVKAAKSKNDGWLPKYGFVDICKCNEKDILAGKV' A
#
# COMPACT_ATOMS: atom_id res chain seq x y z
N MET A 1 -16.58 -24.19 22.46
CA MET A 1 -15.37 -23.69 21.75
C MET A 1 -15.07 -22.27 22.22
N ALA A 2 -14.50 -22.10 23.41
CA ALA A 2 -14.10 -20.78 23.90
C ALA A 2 -12.94 -20.29 23.02
N LYS A 3 -13.16 -19.22 22.27
CA LYS A 3 -12.18 -18.60 21.37
C LYS A 3 -11.05 -18.05 22.24
N GLY A 4 -10.02 -18.87 22.46
CA GLY A 4 -8.91 -18.61 23.38
C GLY A 4 -8.19 -17.32 23.00
N ARG A 5 -8.54 -16.22 23.65
CA ARG A 5 -7.78 -14.97 23.59
C ARG A 5 -6.58 -15.11 24.52
N SER A 6 -5.62 -15.96 24.13
CA SER A 6 -4.36 -16.10 24.84
C SER A 6 -3.62 -14.75 24.87
N PHE A 7 -2.81 -14.52 25.90
CA PHE A 7 -2.00 -13.31 26.02
C PHE A 7 -1.11 -13.12 24.77
N GLY A 8 -0.57 -14.20 24.21
CA GLY A 8 0.17 -14.18 22.95
C GLY A 8 -0.66 -13.70 21.75
N ALA A 9 -1.95 -14.00 21.67
CA ALA A 9 -2.82 -13.48 20.62
C ALA A 9 -3.06 -11.96 20.75
N LYS A 10 -3.04 -11.41 21.97
CA LYS A 10 -3.12 -9.96 22.21
C LYS A 10 -1.81 -9.26 21.80
N LEU A 11 -0.68 -9.84 22.20
CA LEU A 11 0.66 -9.32 21.86
C LEU A 11 0.93 -9.35 20.35
N ALA A 12 0.45 -10.37 19.62
CA ALA A 12 0.58 -10.43 18.16
C ALA A 12 -0.20 -9.32 17.43
N HIS A 13 -1.32 -8.85 18.00
CA HIS A 13 -2.06 -7.71 17.45
C HIS A 13 -1.35 -6.38 17.71
N GLU A 14 -0.66 -6.22 18.85
CA GLU A 14 0.15 -5.04 19.15
C GLU A 14 1.47 -5.02 18.36
N ALA A 15 2.17 -6.16 18.28
CA ALA A 15 3.42 -6.32 17.54
C ALA A 15 3.25 -6.20 16.00
N SER A 16 2.02 -6.28 15.49
CA SER A 16 1.74 -6.02 14.07
C SER A 16 2.07 -4.58 13.63
N ALA A 17 2.41 -3.66 14.55
CA ALA A 17 2.89 -2.33 14.22
C ALA A 17 4.42 -2.25 13.99
N GLU A 18 5.20 -3.24 14.44
CA GLU A 18 6.65 -3.24 14.30
C GLU A 18 7.04 -3.49 12.83
N GLY A 19 7.59 -2.46 12.17
CA GLY A 19 8.01 -2.51 10.76
C GLY A 19 7.06 -1.87 9.76
N LYS A 20 5.93 -1.31 10.21
CA LYS A 20 5.02 -0.55 9.34
C LYS A 20 5.52 0.88 9.18
N ILE A 21 5.78 1.29 7.94
CA ILE A 21 6.09 2.69 7.63
C ILE A 21 4.80 3.49 7.83
N ILE A 22 4.79 4.42 8.78
CA ILE A 22 3.64 5.28 9.07
C ILE A 22 3.85 6.61 8.35
N CYS A 23 2.83 7.11 7.65
CA CYS A 23 2.89 8.41 7.00
C CYS A 23 2.84 9.53 8.06
N SER A 24 3.84 10.42 8.07
CA SER A 24 3.94 11.55 9.00
C SER A 24 2.81 12.58 8.91
N LYS A 25 2.00 12.55 7.84
CA LYS A 25 0.89 13.49 7.63
C LYS A 25 -0.46 12.97 8.08
N CYS A 26 -0.75 11.69 7.83
CA CYS A 26 -2.05 11.10 8.14
C CYS A 26 -2.00 10.03 9.23
N ASN A 27 -0.82 9.73 9.78
CA ASN A 27 -0.57 8.69 10.78
C ASN A 27 -1.17 7.33 10.42
N THR A 28 -1.38 7.06 9.12
CA THR A 28 -1.82 5.76 8.63
C THR A 28 -0.65 4.95 8.09
N GLU A 29 -0.82 3.63 8.14
CA GLU A 29 0.08 2.67 7.51
C GLU A 29 0.23 2.97 6.01
N VAL A 30 1.48 3.12 5.57
CA VAL A 30 1.85 3.24 4.17
C VAL A 30 1.89 1.83 3.57
N LYS A 31 1.08 1.60 2.54
CA LYS A 31 1.07 0.34 1.80
C LYS A 31 1.85 0.51 0.51
N LYS A 32 2.55 -0.52 0.07
CA LYS A 32 3.21 -0.51 -1.26
C LYS A 32 2.29 -1.19 -2.27
N ILE A 33 1.95 -0.48 -3.34
CA ILE A 33 1.12 -1.01 -4.42
C ILE A 33 1.87 -1.08 -5.74
N LYS A 34 1.59 -2.11 -6.53
CA LYS A 34 2.05 -2.23 -7.91
C LYS A 34 1.11 -1.44 -8.80
N LEU A 35 1.64 -0.42 -9.45
CA LEU A 35 0.91 0.44 -10.35
C LEU A 35 1.31 0.10 -11.79
N VAL A 36 0.32 -0.21 -12.62
CA VAL A 36 0.50 -0.61 -14.02
C VAL A 36 -0.09 0.48 -14.92
N LYS A 37 0.75 1.19 -15.67
CA LYS A 37 0.32 2.24 -16.62
C LYS A 37 0.51 1.79 -18.06
N ALA A 38 -0.36 2.23 -18.96
CA ALA A 38 -0.08 2.13 -20.38
C ALA A 38 0.96 3.20 -20.77
N ALA A 39 2.07 2.79 -21.39
CA ALA A 39 3.08 3.68 -21.93
C ALA A 39 3.17 3.49 -23.45
N LYS A 40 3.31 4.59 -24.19
CA LYS A 40 3.60 4.52 -25.63
C LYS A 40 4.99 3.91 -25.84
N SER A 41 5.01 2.84 -26.62
CA SER A 41 6.23 2.17 -27.07
C SER A 41 6.89 2.95 -28.21
N LYS A 42 8.18 2.72 -28.43
CA LYS A 42 8.90 3.22 -29.61
C LYS A 42 8.42 2.59 -30.93
N ASN A 43 7.73 1.45 -30.87
CA ASN A 43 7.24 0.69 -32.05
C ASN A 43 5.72 0.79 -32.26
N ASP A 44 5.12 1.98 -32.14
CA ASP A 44 3.67 2.21 -32.39
C ASP A 44 2.68 1.30 -31.60
N GLY A 45 3.15 0.70 -30.50
CA GLY A 45 2.36 -0.13 -29.60
C GLY A 45 2.17 0.50 -28.22
N TRP A 46 1.26 -0.06 -27.43
CA TRP A 46 1.13 0.25 -26.02
C TRP A 46 1.76 -0.88 -25.19
N LEU A 47 2.67 -0.54 -24.29
CA LEU A 47 3.24 -1.51 -23.34
C LEU A 47 2.89 -1.11 -21.90
N PRO A 48 2.59 -2.09 -21.02
CA PRO A 48 2.40 -1.83 -19.61
C PRO A 48 3.74 -1.49 -18.95
N LYS A 49 3.82 -0.30 -18.36
CA LYS A 49 4.91 0.14 -17.48
C LYS A 49 4.55 -0.18 -16.04
N TYR A 50 5.38 -1.01 -15.41
CA TYR A 50 5.24 -1.37 -14.00
C TYR A 50 6.00 -0.39 -13.12
N GLY A 51 5.34 0.14 -12.10
CA GLY A 51 5.95 0.95 -11.03
C GLY A 51 5.46 0.47 -9.66
N PHE A 52 6.27 0.69 -8.63
CA PHE A 52 5.83 0.53 -7.25
C PHE A 52 5.67 1.91 -6.64
N VAL A 53 4.50 2.15 -6.06
CA VAL A 53 4.19 3.43 -5.41
C VAL A 53 3.70 3.16 -4.00
N ASP A 54 4.15 4.00 -3.09
CA ASP A 54 3.73 3.97 -1.69
C ASP A 54 2.43 4.79 -1.53
N ILE A 55 1.38 4.16 -1.01
CA ILE A 55 0.04 4.73 -0.83
C ILE A 55 -0.29 4.92 0.65
N CYS A 56 -0.88 6.06 0.97
CA CYS A 56 -1.44 6.45 2.26
C CYS A 56 -2.72 7.26 2.02
N LYS A 57 -3.48 7.58 3.08
CA LYS A 57 -4.74 8.34 2.92
C LYS A 57 -4.58 9.71 2.25
N CYS A 58 -3.38 10.28 2.28
CA CYS A 58 -3.11 11.57 1.63
C CYS A 58 -3.08 11.49 0.10
N ASN A 59 -2.54 10.41 -0.47
CA ASN A 59 -2.29 10.29 -1.90
C ASN A 59 -3.18 9.24 -2.59
N GLU A 60 -4.01 8.51 -1.82
CA GLU A 60 -4.91 7.48 -2.35
C GLU A 60 -5.86 8.01 -3.43
N LYS A 61 -6.44 9.19 -3.22
CA LYS A 61 -7.34 9.81 -4.22
C LYS A 61 -6.62 10.17 -5.51
N ASP A 62 -5.40 10.67 -5.43
CA ASP A 62 -4.62 11.08 -6.60
C ASP A 62 -4.10 9.89 -7.39
N ILE A 63 -3.71 8.82 -6.67
CA ILE A 63 -3.24 7.57 -7.29
C ILE A 63 -4.40 6.84 -7.99
N LEU A 64 -5.58 6.77 -7.36
CA LEU A 64 -6.77 6.18 -7.97
C LEU A 64 -7.29 7.01 -9.15
N ALA A 65 -7.13 8.33 -9.11
CA ALA A 65 -7.47 9.22 -10.23
C ALA A 65 -6.46 9.15 -11.39
N GLY A 66 -5.39 8.38 -11.29
CA GLY A 66 -4.38 8.23 -12.34
C GLY A 66 -3.52 9.48 -12.55
N LYS A 67 -3.49 10.43 -11.61
CA LYS A 67 -2.72 11.69 -11.70
C LYS A 67 -1.23 11.53 -11.35
N VAL A 68 -0.69 10.34 -11.53
CA VAL A 68 0.67 9.95 -11.14
C VAL A 68 1.60 9.84 -12.34
#